data_AF-A0A2T7PKE5-F1
#
_entry.id   AF-A0A2T7PKE5-F1
#
_cell.length_a   1.000
_cell.length_b   1.000
_cell.length_c   1.000
_cell.angle_alpha   90.00
_cell.angle_beta   90.00
_cell.angle_gamma   90.00
#
_symmetry.space_group_name_H-M   'P 1'
#
loop_
_entity.id
_entity.type
_entity.pdbx_description
1 polymer ?
#
loop_
_entity_poly.entity_id
_entity_poly.type
_entity_poly.pdbx_seq_one_letter_code
_entity_poly.pdbx_strand_id
1 'polypeptide(L)'
;MEMMRNSSTMTLLAAGSRIGSAIPGTLREDWQSDERCQGDSHARFPVLLRDQARLPGVSRMSRCQIWAYFAVEAPPHSYSSVLGSPAWRLYFNWTMTYRLDSDIRFGYGIVVKTSNDSGSSDHKTYDESALMKKIRGKSKMAAILVSNCDDNAQRLSFLKLLKKAVPGVDVYGTCGSLSARKD
;
A
#
# COMPACT_ATOMS: atom_id res chain seq x y z
N MET A 1 -9.92 3.14 18.52
CA MET A 1 -9.27 2.42 17.38
C MET A 1 -9.17 0.91 17.65
N GLU A 2 -10.25 0.22 17.34
CA GLU A 2 -10.23 -1.19 17.00
C GLU A 2 -9.29 -1.36 15.80
N MET A 3 -8.19 -2.09 15.95
CA MET A 3 -7.44 -2.52 14.78
C MET A 3 -8.35 -3.50 14.07
N MET A 4 -8.93 -3.08 12.94
CA MET A 4 -9.63 -3.99 12.05
C MET A 4 -8.66 -5.10 11.65
N ARG A 5 -8.68 -6.22 12.39
CA ARG A 5 -8.36 -7.52 11.85
C ARG A 5 -9.54 -7.90 10.97
N ASN A 6 -9.66 -7.23 9.84
CA ASN A 6 -10.62 -7.63 8.84
C ASN A 6 -9.94 -8.68 7.98
N SER A 7 -10.27 -9.95 8.26
CA SER A 7 -10.22 -11.01 7.27
C SER A 7 -11.24 -10.66 6.19
N SER A 8 -10.86 -9.74 5.30
CA SER A 8 -11.67 -9.39 4.14
C SER A 8 -11.03 -10.02 2.93
N THR A 9 -11.67 -11.08 2.43
CA THR A 9 -11.59 -11.46 1.02
C THR A 9 -12.00 -10.24 0.22
N MET A 10 -11.01 -9.55 -0.34
CA MET A 10 -11.23 -8.32 -1.11
C MET A 10 -11.55 -8.72 -2.54
N THR A 11 -12.85 -8.88 -2.85
CA THR A 11 -13.31 -9.05 -4.23
C THR A 11 -13.21 -7.70 -4.92
N LEU A 12 -12.24 -7.55 -5.81
CA LEU A 12 -12.07 -6.35 -6.63
C LEU A 12 -13.06 -6.41 -7.81
N LEU A 13 -14.11 -5.60 -7.78
CA LEU A 13 -14.93 -5.31 -8.96
C LEU A 13 -14.20 -4.25 -9.80
N ALA A 14 -13.39 -4.69 -10.76
CA ALA A 14 -12.86 -3.80 -11.79
C ALA A 14 -13.91 -3.64 -12.90
N ALA A 15 -14.55 -2.47 -12.95
CA ALA A 15 -15.34 -2.06 -14.11
C ALA A 15 -14.39 -1.85 -15.29
N GLY A 16 -14.73 -2.47 -16.43
CA GLY A 16 -13.94 -2.37 -17.65
C GLY A 16 -13.83 -0.93 -18.12
N SER A 17 -12.63 -0.37 -18.02
CA SER A 17 -12.24 0.82 -18.79
C SER A 17 -10.95 0.50 -19.52
N ARG A 18 -10.99 0.66 -20.84
CA ARG A 18 -9.90 0.37 -21.77
C ARG A 18 -8.66 1.14 -21.32
N ILE A 19 -7.63 0.41 -20.90
CA ILE A 19 -6.32 0.97 -20.55
C ILE A 19 -5.65 1.41 -21.85
N GLY A 20 -5.12 2.64 -21.84
CA GLY A 20 -4.55 3.34 -22.98
C GLY A 20 -3.38 2.59 -23.65
N SER A 21 -3.09 3.03 -24.87
CA SER A 21 -2.07 2.51 -25.79
C SER A 21 -0.72 2.27 -25.10
N ALA A 22 -0.28 1.01 -25.14
CA ALA A 22 1.03 0.57 -24.66
C ALA A 22 2.18 1.17 -25.51
N ILE A 23 3.32 1.37 -24.86
CA ILE A 23 4.61 1.66 -25.49
C ILE A 23 5.08 0.36 -26.19
N PRO A 24 5.53 0.40 -27.46
CA PRO A 24 5.98 -0.80 -28.16
C PRO A 24 7.26 -1.35 -27.50
N GLY A 25 7.23 -2.60 -27.03
CA GLY A 25 8.43 -3.34 -26.63
C GLY A 25 8.47 -3.90 -25.20
N THR A 26 7.47 -3.64 -24.35
CA THR A 26 7.38 -4.29 -23.03
C THR A 26 6.46 -5.51 -23.09
N LEU A 27 7.04 -6.68 -22.87
CA LEU A 27 6.43 -8.00 -22.82
C LEU A 27 5.00 -8.03 -22.21
N ARG A 28 4.13 -8.80 -22.89
CA ARG A 28 3.09 -9.71 -22.35
C ARG A 28 1.63 -9.34 -22.68
N GLU A 29 1.27 -9.46 -23.96
CA GLU A 29 -0.12 -9.36 -24.44
C GLU A 29 -0.90 -10.70 -24.50
N ASP A 30 -0.33 -11.85 -24.10
CA ASP A 30 -0.81 -13.16 -24.62
C ASP A 30 -1.66 -14.08 -23.70
N TRP A 31 -2.43 -13.56 -22.75
CA TRP A 31 -3.38 -14.41 -21.99
C TRP A 31 -4.85 -14.19 -22.34
N GLN A 32 -5.24 -12.95 -22.68
CA GLN A 32 -6.59 -12.66 -23.14
C GLN A 32 -6.84 -13.18 -24.57
N SER A 33 -5.77 -13.45 -25.32
CA SER A 33 -5.78 -14.01 -26.68
C SER A 33 -5.74 -15.54 -26.73
N ASP A 34 -5.47 -16.26 -25.63
CA ASP A 34 -5.48 -17.73 -25.64
C ASP A 34 -6.92 -18.25 -25.75
N GLU A 35 -7.29 -18.72 -26.94
CA GLU A 35 -8.63 -19.23 -27.26
C GLU A 35 -9.07 -20.37 -26.32
N ARG A 36 -8.12 -21.11 -25.73
CA ARG A 36 -8.43 -22.18 -24.76
C ARG A 36 -8.95 -21.65 -23.42
N CYS A 37 -8.81 -20.35 -23.17
CA CYS A 37 -9.27 -19.67 -21.96
C CYS A 37 -10.55 -18.83 -22.18
N GLN A 38 -11.04 -18.73 -23.42
CA GLN A 38 -12.18 -17.85 -23.78
C GLN A 38 -13.55 -18.33 -23.24
N GLY A 39 -13.63 -19.55 -22.68
CA GLY A 39 -14.83 -20.08 -22.03
C GLY A 39 -14.82 -20.06 -20.50
N ASP A 40 -13.70 -19.69 -19.87
CA ASP A 40 -13.54 -19.77 -18.40
C ASP A 40 -13.86 -18.41 -17.76
N SER A 41 -15.04 -18.28 -17.16
CA SER A 41 -15.47 -17.04 -16.50
C SER A 41 -14.63 -16.71 -15.25
N HIS A 42 -13.91 -17.70 -14.68
CA HIS A 42 -13.05 -17.52 -13.51
C HIS A 42 -11.67 -16.94 -13.87
N ALA A 43 -11.28 -17.00 -15.15
CA ALA A 43 -10.00 -16.48 -15.65
C ALA A 43 -9.87 -14.94 -15.65
N ARG A 44 -10.93 -14.21 -15.27
CA ARG A 44 -11.00 -12.75 -15.49
C ARG A 44 -10.35 -11.91 -14.39
N PHE A 45 -10.18 -12.44 -13.18
CA PHE A 45 -9.59 -11.68 -12.07
C PHE A 45 -8.33 -12.38 -11.54
N PRO A 46 -7.25 -11.63 -11.27
CA PRO A 46 -6.04 -12.21 -10.71
C PRO A 46 -6.30 -12.72 -9.29
N VAL A 47 -5.83 -13.92 -8.99
CA VAL A 47 -5.74 -14.39 -7.61
C VAL A 47 -4.54 -13.72 -6.98
N LEU A 48 -4.80 -12.92 -5.94
CA LEU A 48 -3.78 -12.20 -5.20
C LEU A 48 -3.18 -13.11 -4.15
N LEU A 49 -1.87 -13.32 -4.23
CA LEU A 49 -1.14 -13.97 -3.16
C LEU A 49 -0.31 -12.93 -2.43
N ARG A 50 -0.66 -12.66 -1.18
CA ARG A 50 0.14 -11.80 -0.32
C ARG A 50 1.51 -12.44 -0.07
N ASP A 51 2.52 -11.59 0.03
CA ASP A 51 3.84 -11.94 0.53
C ASP A 51 3.78 -12.81 1.80
N GLN A 52 4.40 -13.99 1.73
CA GLN A 52 4.36 -15.00 2.79
C GLN A 52 5.54 -15.97 2.68
N ALA A 53 5.85 -16.71 3.75
CA ALA A 53 7.00 -17.62 3.78
C ALA A 53 6.88 -18.83 2.85
N ARG A 54 5.67 -19.27 2.53
CA ARG A 54 5.41 -20.51 1.79
C ARG A 54 4.36 -20.29 0.72
N LEU A 55 4.62 -20.83 -0.47
CA LEU A 55 3.59 -20.91 -1.52
C LEU A 55 2.44 -21.81 -1.02
N PRO A 56 1.21 -21.59 -1.49
CA PRO A 56 0.13 -22.51 -1.26
C PRO A 56 0.53 -23.91 -1.73
N GLY A 57 0.21 -24.95 -0.96
CA GLY A 57 0.39 -26.35 -1.36
C GLY A 57 -0.53 -26.78 -2.52
N VAL A 58 -1.26 -25.82 -3.10
CA VAL A 58 -2.14 -26.02 -4.25
C VAL A 58 -1.33 -25.71 -5.50
N SER A 59 -1.10 -26.72 -6.34
CA SER A 59 -0.55 -26.50 -7.69
C SER A 59 -1.46 -25.53 -8.46
N ARG A 60 -0.90 -24.67 -9.32
CA ARG A 60 -1.67 -23.73 -10.17
C ARG A 60 -2.85 -24.48 -10.81
N MET A 61 -4.06 -24.22 -10.29
CA MET A 61 -5.23 -25.09 -10.55
C MET A 61 -5.75 -24.99 -11.98
N SER A 62 -5.51 -23.86 -12.65
CA SER A 62 -5.80 -23.72 -14.08
C SER A 62 -4.71 -22.93 -14.77
N ARG A 63 -4.46 -23.27 -16.04
CA ARG A 63 -3.62 -22.48 -16.93
C ARG A 63 -4.18 -21.06 -17.04
N CYS A 64 -5.49 -20.94 -17.21
CA CYS A 64 -6.21 -19.69 -17.42
C CYS A 64 -6.31 -18.76 -16.20
N GLN A 65 -5.84 -19.18 -15.02
CA GLN A 65 -5.81 -18.33 -13.84
C GLN A 65 -4.52 -17.51 -13.80
N ILE A 66 -4.67 -16.18 -13.74
CA ILE A 66 -3.58 -15.26 -13.45
C ILE A 66 -3.33 -15.25 -11.95
N TRP A 67 -2.07 -15.45 -11.55
CA TRP A 67 -1.62 -15.30 -10.17
C TRP A 67 -0.74 -14.06 -10.04
N ALA A 68 -1.13 -13.16 -9.15
CA ALA A 68 -0.37 -11.94 -8.88
C ALA A 68 0.30 -12.01 -7.51
N TYR A 69 1.61 -11.82 -7.47
CA TYR A 69 2.33 -11.59 -6.22
C TYR A 69 1.97 -10.21 -5.68
N PHE A 70 1.51 -10.14 -4.44
CA PHE A 70 1.04 -8.92 -3.81
C PHE A 70 1.90 -8.55 -2.60
N ALA A 71 2.53 -7.38 -2.63
CA ALA A 71 3.32 -6.87 -1.52
C ALA A 71 3.30 -5.35 -1.44
N VAL A 72 3.06 -4.85 -0.23
CA VAL A 72 3.14 -3.41 0.11
C VAL A 72 4.22 -3.13 1.16
N GLU A 73 4.78 -4.16 1.77
CA GLU A 73 5.84 -4.06 2.77
C GLU A 73 7.21 -3.93 2.09
N ALA A 74 8.14 -3.23 2.76
CA ALA A 74 9.51 -3.09 2.29
C ALA A 74 10.29 -4.43 2.36
N PRO A 75 11.38 -4.62 1.59
CA PRO A 75 12.12 -5.88 1.55
C PRO A 75 12.58 -6.45 2.90
N PRO A 76 12.98 -5.62 3.89
CA PRO A 76 13.32 -6.13 5.24
C PRO A 76 12.13 -6.70 6.02
N HIS A 77 10.90 -6.30 5.67
CA HIS A 77 9.65 -6.76 6.29
C HIS A 77 8.87 -7.72 5.38
N SER A 78 9.51 -8.19 4.31
CA SER A 78 8.93 -9.16 3.40
C SER A 78 9.67 -10.49 3.48
N TYR A 79 9.07 -11.54 2.94
CA TYR A 79 9.72 -12.84 2.80
C TYR A 79 10.67 -12.88 1.59
N SER A 80 11.44 -11.80 1.41
CA SER A 80 12.35 -11.58 0.28
C SER A 80 13.38 -12.69 0.09
N SER A 81 13.77 -13.37 1.18
CA SER A 81 14.72 -14.50 1.15
C SER A 81 14.22 -15.69 0.32
N VAL A 82 12.90 -15.91 0.24
CA VAL A 82 12.31 -17.02 -0.55
C VAL A 82 11.92 -16.60 -1.96
N LEU A 83 11.72 -15.29 -2.20
CA LEU A 83 11.33 -14.76 -3.52
C LEU A 83 12.37 -15.05 -4.62
N GLY A 84 13.65 -15.18 -4.26
CA GLY A 84 14.72 -15.52 -5.19
C GLY A 84 14.70 -16.97 -5.68
N SER A 85 13.97 -17.86 -4.99
CA SER A 85 13.94 -19.28 -5.36
C SER A 85 13.22 -19.51 -6.70
N PRO A 86 13.63 -20.51 -7.51
CA PRO A 86 12.94 -20.83 -8.76
C PRO A 86 11.45 -21.10 -8.58
N ALA A 87 11.06 -21.74 -7.47
CA ALA A 87 9.67 -22.02 -7.16
C ALA A 87 8.83 -20.73 -7.08
N TRP A 88 9.31 -19.71 -6.36
CA TRP A 88 8.61 -18.42 -6.26
C TRP A 88 8.63 -17.63 -7.57
N ARG A 89 9.78 -17.59 -8.25
CA ARG A 89 9.93 -16.85 -9.52
C ARG A 89 9.03 -17.38 -10.64
N LEU A 90 8.76 -18.68 -10.67
CA LEU A 90 7.96 -19.33 -11.71
C LEU A 90 6.47 -19.46 -11.34
N TYR A 91 6.10 -19.17 -10.09
CA TYR A 91 4.72 -19.32 -9.63
C TYR A 91 3.81 -18.20 -10.12
N PHE A 92 4.29 -16.95 -10.13
CA PHE A 92 3.46 -15.79 -10.44
C PHE A 92 3.52 -15.38 -11.90
N ASN A 93 2.37 -14.92 -12.39
CA ASN A 93 2.24 -14.26 -13.67
C ASN A 93 2.53 -12.77 -13.54
N TRP A 94 1.95 -12.12 -12.54
CA TRP A 94 2.01 -10.68 -12.36
C TRP A 94 2.59 -10.32 -11.00
N THR A 95 3.06 -9.09 -10.91
CA THR A 95 3.47 -8.42 -9.68
C THR A 95 2.53 -7.25 -9.43
N MET A 96 2.07 -7.14 -8.20
CA MET A 96 1.24 -6.06 -7.71
C MET A 96 1.88 -5.45 -6.47
N THR A 97 2.76 -4.47 -6.67
CA THR A 97 3.57 -3.86 -5.60
C THR A 97 3.75 -2.36 -5.80
N TYR A 98 4.38 -1.70 -4.83
CA TYR A 98 4.67 -0.26 -4.89
C TYR A 98 5.78 0.07 -5.90
N ARG A 99 6.50 -0.94 -6.41
CA ARG A 99 7.57 -0.71 -7.38
C ARG A 99 7.01 -0.21 -8.71
N LEU A 100 7.74 0.69 -9.35
CA LEU A 100 7.32 1.30 -10.62
C LEU A 100 7.35 0.33 -11.81
N ASP A 101 8.10 -0.77 -11.68
CA ASP A 101 8.24 -1.84 -12.68
C ASP A 101 7.30 -3.04 -12.43
N SER A 102 6.36 -2.93 -11.48
CA SER A 102 5.32 -3.95 -11.32
C SER A 102 4.27 -3.89 -12.42
N ASP A 103 3.73 -5.06 -12.80
CA ASP A 103 2.64 -5.18 -13.77
C ASP A 103 1.42 -4.34 -13.35
N ILE A 104 1.11 -4.35 -12.04
CA ILE A 104 0.10 -3.51 -11.41
C ILE A 104 0.76 -2.69 -10.31
N ARG A 105 0.79 -1.37 -10.45
CA ARG A 105 1.30 -0.48 -9.39
C ARG A 105 0.28 -0.39 -8.26
N PHE A 106 0.71 -0.77 -7.07
CA PHE A 106 -0.13 -0.73 -5.87
C PHE A 106 0.70 -0.38 -4.64
N GLY A 107 0.37 0.71 -3.95
CA GLY A 107 1.06 1.14 -2.74
C GLY A 107 0.10 1.60 -1.64
N TYR A 108 0.65 2.02 -0.52
CA TYR A 108 -0.15 2.61 0.55
C TYR A 108 -0.72 3.97 0.12
N GLY A 109 -2.04 4.02 -0.02
CA GLY A 109 -2.79 5.24 -0.29
C GLY A 109 -2.64 5.72 -1.75
N ILE A 110 -3.74 6.22 -2.30
CA ILE A 110 -3.71 6.97 -3.56
C ILE A 110 -4.32 8.33 -3.22
N VAL A 111 -3.52 9.39 -3.35
CA VAL A 111 -4.03 10.75 -3.25
C VAL A 111 -4.64 11.09 -4.60
N VAL A 112 -5.96 11.01 -4.70
CA VAL A 112 -6.70 11.42 -5.88
C VAL A 112 -7.30 12.80 -5.64
N LYS A 113 -7.27 13.64 -6.67
CA LYS A 113 -8.10 14.85 -6.68
C LYS A 113 -9.54 14.39 -6.76
N THR A 114 -10.37 14.76 -5.79
CA THR A 114 -11.81 14.56 -5.88
C THR A 114 -12.32 15.39 -7.07
N SER A 115 -12.99 14.75 -8.04
CA SER A 115 -13.47 15.41 -9.27
C SER A 115 -14.59 16.40 -9.05
N ASN A 116 -15.10 16.46 -7.81
CA ASN A 116 -16.09 17.41 -7.39
C ASN A 116 -15.50 18.18 -6.19
N ASP A 117 -15.47 19.50 -6.30
CA ASP A 117 -15.83 20.38 -5.19
C ASP A 117 -17.32 20.17 -4.80
N SER A 118 -17.83 18.93 -4.82
CA SER A 118 -18.92 18.53 -3.95
C SER A 118 -18.28 18.36 -2.59
N GLY A 119 -17.82 19.49 -2.05
CA GLY A 119 -17.79 19.65 -0.63
C GLY A 119 -19.11 19.08 -0.14
N SER A 120 -19.02 18.14 0.81
CA SER A 120 -19.82 18.40 2.00
C SER A 120 -19.74 19.91 2.21
N SER A 121 -20.86 20.60 2.12
CA SER A 121 -20.96 22.03 2.43
C SER A 121 -20.42 22.37 3.83
N ASP A 122 -19.94 21.38 4.57
CA ASP A 122 -18.88 21.45 5.58
C ASP A 122 -17.47 21.78 5.04
N HIS A 123 -17.34 22.60 3.98
CA HIS A 123 -16.28 23.61 4.06
C HIS A 123 -16.69 24.50 5.22
N LYS A 124 -16.42 24.05 6.46
CA LYS A 124 -16.55 24.91 7.63
C LYS A 124 -15.78 26.15 7.27
N THR A 125 -16.50 27.26 7.07
CA THR A 125 -15.90 28.58 6.95
C THR A 125 -15.09 28.73 8.22
N TYR A 126 -13.80 28.42 8.12
CA TYR A 126 -12.96 28.40 9.27
C TYR A 126 -12.72 29.87 9.55
N ASP A 127 -13.13 30.33 10.73
CA ASP A 127 -12.77 31.66 11.16
C ASP A 127 -11.24 31.73 11.19
N GLU A 128 -10.66 32.36 10.17
CA GLU A 128 -9.22 32.47 10.01
C GLU A 128 -8.60 33.12 11.24
N SER A 129 -9.30 34.06 11.86
CA SER A 129 -8.83 34.73 13.09
C SER A 129 -8.75 33.74 14.26
N ALA A 130 -9.76 32.87 14.42
CA ALA A 130 -9.75 31.80 15.43
C ALA A 130 -8.70 30.73 15.12
N LEU A 131 -8.50 30.37 13.85
CA LEU A 131 -7.43 29.44 13.43
C LEU A 131 -6.07 30.01 13.79
N MET A 132 -5.82 31.25 13.40
CA MET A 132 -4.55 31.93 13.62
C MET A 132 -4.30 32.12 15.11
N LYS A 133 -5.32 32.42 15.91
CA LYS A 133 -5.20 32.43 17.37
C LYS A 133 -4.79 31.07 17.93
N LYS A 134 -5.42 29.97 17.44
CA LYS A 134 -5.08 28.60 17.85
C LYS A 134 -3.67 28.19 17.42
N ILE A 135 -3.24 28.58 16.21
CA ILE A 135 -1.88 28.32 15.69
C ILE A 135 -0.85 29.12 16.48
N ARG A 136 -1.08 30.41 16.75
CA ARG A 136 -0.20 31.25 17.56
C ARG A 136 -0.03 30.74 18.99
N GLY A 137 -1.03 30.05 19.54
CA GLY A 137 -0.95 29.40 20.84
C GLY A 137 -0.17 28.09 20.86
N LYS A 138 0.20 27.50 19.71
CA LYS A 138 1.00 26.27 19.68
C LYS A 138 2.46 26.58 19.97
N SER A 139 3.04 25.87 20.94
CA SER A 139 4.43 26.03 21.36
C SER A 139 5.39 24.97 20.80
N LYS A 140 4.83 23.91 20.19
CA LYS A 140 5.58 22.78 19.65
C LYS A 140 5.65 22.89 18.13
N MET A 141 6.82 22.58 17.58
CA MET A 141 7.11 22.66 16.15
C MET A 141 6.46 21.50 15.39
N ALA A 142 6.58 20.29 15.92
CA ALA A 142 6.09 19.09 15.24
C ALA A 142 5.67 18.01 16.24
N ALA A 143 4.71 17.19 15.82
CA ALA A 143 4.32 15.96 16.50
C ALA A 143 4.52 14.79 15.53
N ILE A 144 5.20 13.75 15.98
CA ILE A 144 5.52 12.56 15.19
C ILE A 144 4.85 11.36 15.83
N LEU A 145 4.04 10.64 15.06
CA LEU A 145 3.30 9.47 15.52
C LEU A 145 4.00 8.20 15.01
N VAL A 146 4.45 7.34 15.92
CA VAL A 146 5.17 6.11 15.57
C VAL A 146 4.83 4.98 16.55
N SER A 147 4.35 3.86 16.00
CA SER A 147 3.91 2.68 16.79
C SER A 147 4.64 1.38 16.45
N ASN A 148 5.32 1.31 15.30
CA ASN A 148 6.20 0.19 14.97
C ASN A 148 7.64 0.62 15.25
N CYS A 149 8.35 -0.08 16.13
CA CYS A 149 9.70 0.29 16.54
C CYS A 149 10.78 -0.53 15.84
N ASP A 150 10.38 -1.48 14.99
CA ASP A 150 11.31 -2.15 14.09
C ASP A 150 11.84 -1.12 13.08
N ASP A 151 13.15 -0.95 13.05
CA ASP A 151 13.81 0.22 12.49
C ASP A 151 14.90 -0.15 11.48
N ASN A 152 14.55 -1.00 10.54
CA ASN A 152 15.44 -1.40 9.44
C ASN A 152 15.92 -0.20 8.59
N ALA A 153 15.19 0.92 8.62
CA ALA A 153 15.49 2.14 7.87
C ALA A 153 16.07 3.28 8.73
N GLN A 154 16.47 3.02 9.98
CA GLN A 154 17.08 4.01 10.89
C GLN A 154 16.22 5.27 11.18
N ARG A 155 14.90 5.18 10.99
CA ARG A 155 13.94 6.24 11.29
C ARG A 155 14.05 6.68 12.75
N LEU A 156 14.20 5.77 13.72
CA LEU A 156 14.29 6.15 15.14
C LEU A 156 15.60 6.90 15.44
N SER A 157 16.71 6.51 14.81
CA SER A 157 17.97 7.25 14.90
C SER A 157 17.83 8.66 14.31
N PHE A 158 17.17 8.79 13.16
CA PHE A 158 16.83 10.09 12.58
C PHE A 158 15.94 10.92 13.53
N LEU A 159 14.92 10.33 14.15
CA LEU A 159 14.05 11.03 15.12
C LEU A 159 14.84 11.54 16.33
N LYS A 160 15.82 10.78 16.82
CA LYS A 160 16.70 11.21 17.92
C LYS A 160 17.55 12.42 17.51
N LEU A 161 18.10 12.43 16.30
CA LEU A 161 18.86 13.57 15.77
C LEU A 161 17.97 14.79 15.54
N LEU A 162 16.79 14.58 14.94
CA LEU A 162 15.82 15.63 14.70
C LEU A 162 15.37 16.32 15.99
N LYS A 163 15.09 15.54 17.04
CA LYS A 163 14.71 16.08 18.35
C LYS A 163 15.82 16.90 19.02
N LYS A 164 17.09 16.60 18.74
CA LYS A 164 18.24 17.40 19.21
C LYS A 164 18.41 18.68 18.42
N ALA A 165 18.23 18.62 17.10
CA ALA A 165 18.45 19.74 16.19
C ALA A 165 17.29 20.75 16.16
N VAL A 166 16.05 20.28 16.37
CA VAL A 166 14.84 21.10 16.26
C VAL A 166 14.11 21.13 17.61
N PRO A 167 14.08 22.31 18.28
CA PRO A 167 13.30 22.47 19.50
C PRO A 167 11.81 22.22 19.28
N GLY A 168 11.15 21.61 20.28
CA GLY A 168 9.70 21.44 20.27
C GLY A 168 9.19 20.31 19.36
N VAL A 169 10.00 19.29 19.08
CA VAL A 169 9.54 18.05 18.43
C VAL A 169 9.12 17.02 19.48
N ASP A 170 7.84 16.65 19.44
CA ASP A 170 7.24 15.64 20.33
C ASP A 170 7.03 14.33 19.56
N VAL A 171 7.41 13.20 20.16
CA VAL A 171 7.27 11.85 19.56
C VAL A 171 6.28 11.04 20.38
N TYR A 172 5.18 10.66 19.75
CA TYR A 172 4.05 9.95 20.31
C TYR A 172 3.98 8.51 19.80
N GLY A 173 3.44 7.61 20.64
CA GLY A 173 3.26 6.20 20.34
C GLY A 173 4.27 5.32 21.07
N THR A 174 4.27 4.02 20.78
CA THR A 174 5.07 3.01 21.52
C THR A 174 6.58 3.21 21.40
N CYS A 175 7.05 3.92 20.35
CA CYS A 175 8.47 4.20 20.14
C CYS A 175 8.87 5.61 20.59
N GLY A 176 7.93 6.37 21.15
CA GLY A 176 8.12 7.71 21.67
C GLY A 176 8.10 7.75 23.20
N SER A 177 8.40 8.93 23.75
CA SER A 177 8.30 9.18 25.19
C SER A 177 6.88 9.59 25.62
N LEU A 178 5.97 9.81 24.66
CA LEU A 178 4.61 10.27 24.90
C LEU A 178 3.61 9.22 24.40
N SER A 179 2.57 8.95 25.19
CA SER A 179 1.49 8.06 24.78
C SER A 179 0.52 8.77 23.83
N ALA A 180 0.19 8.15 22.70
CA ALA A 180 -1.00 8.54 21.94
C ALA A 180 -2.23 7.92 22.61
N ARG A 181 -3.16 8.74 23.13
CA ARG A 181 -4.46 8.22 23.57
C ARG A 181 -5.31 7.93 22.34
N LYS A 182 -6.07 6.84 22.39
CA LYS A 182 -7.19 6.60 21.47
C LYS A 182 -8.39 7.28 22.12
N ASP A 183 -8.80 8.42 21.58
CA ASP A 183 -10.15 8.97 21.75
C ASP A 183 -11.20 8.11 21.02
#